data_AF-R9A3D8-F1
#
_entry.id   AF-R9A3D8-F1
#
_cell.length_a   1.000
_cell.length_b   1.000
_cell.length_c   1.000
_cell.angle_alpha   90.00
_cell.angle_beta   90.00
_cell.angle_gamma   90.00
#
_symmetry.space_group_name_H-M   'P 1'
#
loop_
_entity.id
_entity.type
_entity.pdbx_description
1 polymer ?
#
loop_
_entity_poly.entity_id
_entity_poly.type
_entity_poly.pdbx_seq_one_letter_code
_entity_poly.pdbx_strand_id
1 'polypeptide(L)'
;MKILSEKYMAFLKKKYNFHNYLLCTLIFVSVSNCFQKNENYYQFWKGYDHLQRSIKSTSKNEVFFAALAGSLSEENESQLPKTPEGYPFLSLSGSIDNQQNWNLHWNEPEPTKYDFLAKVTFTPKQWEEREIYAVEKKTIHKLNGYQPRDFFKWFHDFALAINDHNAYQSLKSTSQNLQFLCSAMQCHVTENAEWHTLEFTINEDTKTKFPGFYQRTGSRLEKTKLNIEVWDKFNPTHKFKITNQGKTIQFHFPIDPPADYFLSPKEIRFLGDFEIRSFGITVKINNLEYKLKTSFDNQTDTLNGHFVRIGKKEINGSFFYIIPQGFVNFFIPGNMDEYFNEFFTLLIQGTQGRGGSQIHATFRKTPRGQINTITTYNETKRKRFSLFGGDDSQKASNDFDFFASWEEAMLEDLK
;
A
#
# COMPACT_ATOMS: atom_id res chain seq x y z
N MET A 1 62.26 -0.82 62.13
CA MET A 1 62.92 -1.17 60.85
C MET A 1 61.83 -1.22 59.78
N LYS A 2 61.90 -0.28 58.83
CA LYS A 2 61.24 -0.17 57.51
C LYS A 2 59.88 -0.88 57.25
N ILE A 3 58.88 -0.04 56.98
CA ILE A 3 58.00 0.01 55.79
C ILE A 3 57.53 -1.34 55.23
N LEU A 4 56.23 -1.62 55.38
CA LEU A 4 55.32 -2.12 54.33
C LEU A 4 53.94 -2.42 54.95
N SER A 5 52.87 -1.94 54.30
CA SER A 5 51.47 -2.39 54.41
C SER A 5 50.43 -1.31 54.78
N GLU A 6 50.43 -0.17 54.07
CA GLU A 6 49.29 0.76 54.03
C GLU A 6 48.67 0.87 52.62
N LYS A 7 48.80 -0.18 51.80
CA LYS A 7 48.24 -0.22 50.43
C LYS A 7 47.10 -1.20 50.20
N TYR A 8 46.55 -1.82 51.25
CA TYR A 8 45.58 -2.91 51.11
C TYR A 8 44.31 -2.76 51.96
N MET A 9 43.77 -1.54 52.13
CA MET A 9 42.37 -1.38 52.58
C MET A 9 41.72 -0.13 52.00
N ALA A 10 41.63 -0.06 50.67
CA ALA A 10 40.75 0.89 49.98
C ALA A 10 39.96 0.23 48.84
N PHE A 11 39.69 -1.08 48.95
CA PHE A 11 38.92 -1.84 47.96
C PHE A 11 37.56 -2.34 48.49
N LEU A 12 36.97 -1.66 49.46
CA LEU A 12 35.67 -2.04 50.01
C LEU A 12 34.82 -0.80 50.34
N LYS A 13 34.36 -0.09 49.29
CA LYS A 13 33.10 0.71 49.31
C LYS A 13 32.80 1.32 47.95
N LYS A 14 32.55 0.47 46.95
CA LYS A 14 31.67 0.81 45.84
C LYS A 14 30.70 -0.36 45.65
N LYS A 15 29.71 -0.43 46.55
CA LYS A 15 28.44 -1.12 46.25
C LYS A 15 27.73 -0.22 45.22
N TYR A 16 28.26 -0.23 44.01
CA TYR A 16 27.71 0.50 42.88
C TYR A 16 26.32 -0.09 42.63
N ASN A 17 25.39 0.78 42.26
CA ASN A 17 23.95 0.58 42.27
C ASN A 17 23.48 -0.40 41.18
N PHE A 18 24.06 -1.60 41.14
CA PHE A 18 23.82 -2.61 40.12
C PHE A 18 22.36 -3.04 40.12
N HIS A 19 21.72 -3.08 41.30
CA HIS A 19 20.29 -3.32 41.42
C HIS A 19 19.46 -2.20 40.77
N ASN A 20 19.79 -0.93 40.99
CA ASN A 20 19.08 0.18 40.34
C ASN A 20 19.36 0.25 38.84
N TYR A 21 20.56 -0.11 38.38
CA TYR A 21 20.86 -0.19 36.95
C TYR A 21 20.11 -1.33 36.27
N LEU A 22 20.04 -2.51 36.91
CA LEU A 22 19.30 -3.68 36.44
C LEU A 22 17.79 -3.42 36.47
N LEU A 23 17.27 -2.74 37.50
CA LEU A 23 15.87 -2.32 37.59
C LEU A 23 15.55 -1.28 36.51
N CYS A 24 16.42 -0.29 36.30
CA CYS A 24 16.24 0.70 35.23
C CYS A 24 16.35 0.08 33.84
N THR A 25 17.22 -0.90 33.61
CA THR A 25 17.29 -1.63 32.33
C THR A 25 16.08 -2.56 32.16
N LEU A 26 15.62 -3.26 33.20
CA LEU A 26 14.39 -4.04 33.16
C LEU A 26 13.17 -3.17 32.92
N ILE A 27 13.09 -1.97 33.54
CA ILE A 27 12.04 -0.99 33.30
C ILE A 27 12.12 -0.47 31.86
N PHE A 28 13.30 -0.07 31.37
CA PHE A 28 13.48 0.36 29.97
C PHE A 28 13.14 -0.74 28.96
N VAL A 29 13.50 -2.00 29.24
CA VAL A 29 13.17 -3.16 28.40
C VAL A 29 11.69 -3.50 28.46
N SER A 30 11.02 -3.29 29.60
CA SER A 30 9.56 -3.48 29.72
C SER A 30 8.72 -2.36 29.09
N VAL A 31 9.31 -1.17 28.86
CA VAL A 31 8.65 -0.04 28.18
C VAL A 31 8.94 -0.03 26.67
N SER A 32 9.88 -0.85 26.19
CA SER A 32 10.23 -0.93 24.76
C SER A 32 9.27 -1.72 23.87
N ASN A 33 8.13 -2.19 24.39
CA ASN A 33 7.07 -2.83 23.59
C ASN A 33 6.01 -1.85 23.05
N CYS A 34 6.24 -0.54 23.14
CA CYS A 34 5.42 0.45 22.45
C CYS A 34 5.98 0.70 21.04
N PHE A 35 5.08 0.83 20.06
CA PHE A 35 5.39 1.42 18.76
C PHE A 35 6.13 2.73 18.99
N GLN A 36 7.42 2.75 18.68
CA GLN A 36 8.26 3.89 19.03
C GLN A 36 7.89 5.06 18.13
N LYS A 37 7.43 6.14 18.76
CA LYS A 37 7.34 7.46 18.13
C LYS A 37 8.67 7.76 17.45
N ASN A 38 8.60 8.18 16.19
CA ASN A 38 9.77 8.42 15.37
C ASN A 38 9.53 9.67 14.54
N GLU A 39 10.11 10.78 15.00
CA GLU A 39 9.99 12.08 14.36
C GLU A 39 10.40 12.06 12.88
N ASN A 40 11.38 11.25 12.50
CA ASN A 40 11.78 11.13 11.09
C ASN A 40 10.69 10.44 10.26
N TYR A 41 10.03 9.40 10.80
CA TYR A 41 8.91 8.75 10.14
C TYR A 41 7.71 9.69 10.05
N TYR A 42 7.40 10.41 11.13
CA TYR A 42 6.35 11.42 11.15
C TYR A 42 6.56 12.49 10.08
N GLN A 43 7.74 13.11 10.01
CA GLN A 43 8.05 14.13 9.00
C GLN A 43 8.01 13.58 7.57
N PHE A 44 8.47 12.35 7.35
CA PHE A 44 8.35 11.69 6.06
C PHE A 44 6.89 11.55 5.62
N TRP A 45 6.05 10.95 6.47
CA TRP A 45 4.66 10.64 6.15
C TRP A 45 3.80 11.90 6.07
N LYS A 46 4.03 12.89 6.94
CA LYS A 46 3.43 14.21 6.84
C LYS A 46 3.77 14.88 5.50
N GLY A 47 5.05 14.91 5.13
CA GLY A 47 5.48 15.48 3.86
C GLY A 47 4.91 14.75 2.64
N TYR A 48 4.75 13.42 2.74
CA TYR A 48 4.13 12.59 1.70
C TYR A 48 2.63 12.87 1.56
N ASP A 49 1.88 12.98 2.66
CA ASP A 49 0.47 13.35 2.65
C ASP A 49 0.27 14.75 2.06
N HIS A 50 1.04 15.75 2.51
CA HIS A 50 1.02 17.10 1.95
C HIS A 50 1.30 17.10 0.44
N LEU A 51 2.23 16.25 -0.04
CA LEU A 51 2.50 16.07 -1.46
C LEU A 51 1.26 15.54 -2.20
N GLN A 52 0.62 14.46 -1.71
CA GLN A 52 -0.57 13.89 -2.35
C GLN A 52 -1.72 14.91 -2.42
N ARG A 53 -1.96 15.64 -1.32
CA ARG A 53 -2.97 16.71 -1.27
C ARG A 53 -2.67 17.83 -2.25
N SER A 54 -1.40 18.21 -2.38
CA SER A 54 -0.94 19.26 -3.32
C SER A 54 -1.08 18.83 -4.78
N ILE A 55 -0.77 17.57 -5.11
CA ILE A 55 -0.98 17.01 -6.46
C ILE A 55 -2.48 17.08 -6.82
N LYS A 56 -3.35 16.66 -5.90
CA LYS A 56 -4.81 16.70 -6.10
C LYS A 56 -5.32 18.14 -6.27
N SER A 57 -4.85 19.09 -5.46
CA SER A 57 -5.30 20.49 -5.52
C SER A 57 -4.79 21.25 -6.74
N THR A 58 -3.59 20.90 -7.23
CA THR A 58 -3.00 21.50 -8.44
C THR A 58 -3.63 20.91 -9.71
N SER A 59 -4.20 19.71 -9.63
CA SER A 59 -4.94 19.11 -10.74
C SER A 59 -6.35 19.69 -10.84
N LYS A 60 -6.48 20.84 -11.49
CA LYS A 60 -7.81 21.40 -11.88
C LYS A 60 -8.45 20.65 -13.05
N ASN A 61 -7.70 19.78 -13.71
CA ASN A 61 -8.12 18.98 -14.84
C ASN A 61 -8.11 17.49 -14.45
N GLU A 62 -9.27 16.86 -14.38
CA GLU A 62 -9.42 15.43 -14.06
C GLU A 62 -8.63 14.53 -15.02
N VAL A 63 -8.43 14.95 -16.27
CA VAL A 63 -7.62 14.24 -17.26
C VAL A 63 -6.16 14.18 -16.83
N PHE A 64 -5.60 15.27 -16.28
CA PHE A 64 -4.21 15.29 -15.84
C PHE A 64 -4.03 14.42 -14.60
N PHE A 65 -4.97 14.46 -13.65
CA PHE A 65 -4.93 13.57 -12.50
C PHE A 65 -4.99 12.10 -12.91
N ALA A 66 -5.93 11.74 -13.80
CA ALA A 66 -6.07 10.39 -14.32
C ALA A 66 -4.82 9.94 -15.09
N ALA A 67 -4.28 10.80 -15.96
CA ALA A 67 -3.07 10.51 -16.73
C ALA A 67 -1.83 10.35 -15.83
N LEU A 68 -1.69 11.17 -14.78
CA LEU A 68 -0.63 11.00 -13.78
C LEU A 68 -0.75 9.66 -13.02
N ALA A 69 -1.97 9.14 -12.88
CA ALA A 69 -2.25 7.83 -12.32
C ALA A 69 -2.07 6.68 -13.33
N GLY A 70 -1.64 6.95 -14.57
CA GLY A 70 -1.44 5.94 -15.62
C GLY A 70 -2.71 5.58 -16.40
N SER A 71 -3.72 6.47 -16.38
CA SER A 71 -4.98 6.29 -17.09
C SER A 71 -5.18 7.37 -18.14
N LEU A 72 -5.27 6.95 -19.40
CA LEU A 72 -5.57 7.84 -20.52
C LEU A 72 -6.63 7.18 -21.41
N SER A 73 -7.72 7.89 -21.68
CA SER A 73 -8.71 7.51 -22.68
C SER A 73 -8.38 8.17 -24.02
N GLU A 74 -8.80 7.52 -25.10
CA GLU A 74 -8.53 7.97 -26.47
C GLU A 74 -9.00 9.42 -26.72
N GLU A 75 -10.20 9.75 -26.26
CA GLU A 75 -10.81 11.09 -26.39
C GLU A 75 -10.00 12.20 -25.69
N ASN A 76 -9.17 11.83 -24.71
CA ASN A 76 -8.41 12.76 -23.89
C ASN A 76 -6.94 12.87 -24.32
N GLU A 77 -6.49 12.08 -25.30
CA GLU A 77 -5.09 12.09 -25.76
C GLU A 77 -4.62 13.45 -26.27
N SER A 78 -5.49 14.16 -26.99
CA SER A 78 -5.16 15.46 -27.58
C SER A 78 -4.94 16.55 -26.53
N GLN A 79 -5.30 16.30 -25.27
CA GLN A 79 -5.08 17.22 -24.15
C GLN A 79 -3.67 17.10 -23.55
N LEU A 80 -2.93 16.03 -23.89
CA LEU A 80 -1.58 15.81 -23.39
C LEU A 80 -0.54 16.32 -24.38
N PRO A 81 0.59 16.88 -23.89
CA PRO A 81 1.73 17.15 -24.74
C PRO A 81 2.32 15.85 -25.31
N LYS A 82 3.09 15.98 -26.40
CA LYS A 82 3.74 14.86 -27.09
C LYS A 82 5.24 14.90 -26.92
N THR A 83 5.86 13.73 -26.72
CA THR A 83 7.32 13.58 -26.74
C THR A 83 7.86 13.91 -28.15
N PRO A 84 9.19 14.07 -28.34
CA PRO A 84 9.77 14.23 -29.67
C PRO A 84 9.39 13.11 -30.66
N GLU A 85 9.16 11.90 -30.15
CA GLU A 85 8.71 10.73 -30.91
C GLU A 85 7.19 10.73 -31.18
N GLY A 86 6.46 11.73 -30.68
CA GLY A 86 5.03 11.91 -30.91
C GLY A 86 4.10 11.26 -29.89
N TYR A 87 4.62 10.71 -28.78
CA TYR A 87 3.82 9.97 -27.81
C TYR A 87 3.20 10.89 -26.74
N PRO A 88 1.92 10.71 -26.36
CA PRO A 88 1.33 11.45 -25.25
C PRO A 88 2.11 11.23 -23.95
N PHE A 89 2.39 12.31 -23.23
CA PHE A 89 3.02 12.23 -21.91
C PHE A 89 2.43 13.28 -20.97
N LEU A 90 2.67 13.08 -19.68
CA LEU A 90 2.38 14.08 -18.65
C LEU A 90 3.58 14.14 -17.69
N SER A 91 4.03 15.35 -17.36
CA SER A 91 5.00 15.56 -16.29
C SER A 91 4.46 16.50 -15.21
N LEU A 92 4.86 16.23 -13.98
CA LEU A 92 4.62 17.07 -12.82
C LEU A 92 5.91 17.17 -12.04
N SER A 93 6.42 18.39 -11.86
CA SER A 93 7.63 18.63 -11.06
C SER A 93 7.40 19.73 -10.06
N GLY A 94 8.14 19.70 -8.95
CA GLY A 94 8.07 20.78 -7.99
C GLY A 94 9.11 20.70 -6.89
N SER A 95 9.14 21.76 -6.10
CA SER A 95 9.98 21.90 -4.92
C SER A 95 9.12 22.09 -3.68
N ILE A 96 9.66 21.69 -2.54
CA ILE A 96 9.04 21.92 -1.24
C ILE A 96 9.67 23.16 -0.60
N ASP A 97 8.85 24.04 -0.01
CA ASP A 97 9.35 25.18 0.76
C ASP A 97 9.64 24.79 2.23
N ASN A 98 10.17 25.74 3.00
CA ASN A 98 10.48 25.53 4.42
C ASN A 98 9.23 25.29 5.30
N GLN A 99 8.03 25.55 4.77
CA GLN A 99 6.74 25.36 5.44
C GLN A 99 6.04 24.06 4.99
N GLN A 100 6.73 23.21 4.22
CA GLN A 100 6.19 21.99 3.59
C GLN A 100 5.08 22.23 2.54
N ASN A 101 4.97 23.44 2.01
CA ASN A 101 4.10 23.69 0.86
C ASN A 101 4.81 23.28 -0.43
N TRP A 102 4.06 22.62 -1.30
CA TRP A 102 4.57 22.17 -2.60
C TRP A 102 4.23 23.18 -3.69
N ASN A 103 5.24 23.63 -4.43
CA ASN A 103 5.06 24.39 -5.65
C ASN A 103 5.20 23.46 -6.85
N LEU A 104 4.07 23.00 -7.39
CA LEU A 104 3.98 21.99 -8.44
C LEU A 104 3.64 22.60 -9.80
N HIS A 105 4.33 22.17 -10.84
CA HIS A 105 4.19 22.67 -12.22
C HIS A 105 3.97 21.50 -13.19
N TRP A 106 2.97 21.63 -14.07
CA TRP A 106 2.62 20.63 -15.08
C TRP A 106 3.34 20.91 -16.39
N ASN A 107 3.92 19.86 -17.00
CA ASN A 107 4.44 19.87 -18.37
C ASN A 107 5.51 20.93 -18.69
N GLU A 108 6.16 21.48 -17.66
CA GLU A 108 7.33 22.34 -17.84
C GLU A 108 8.58 21.51 -18.17
N PRO A 109 9.59 22.10 -18.84
CA PRO A 109 10.90 21.48 -18.99
C PRO A 109 11.45 21.04 -17.63
N GLU A 110 12.10 19.87 -17.57
CA GLU A 110 12.60 19.33 -16.29
C GLU A 110 13.53 20.35 -15.62
N PRO A 111 13.16 20.85 -14.43
CA PRO A 111 13.93 21.91 -13.79
C PRO A 111 15.28 21.37 -13.31
N THR A 112 16.32 22.22 -13.32
CA THR A 112 17.65 21.85 -12.83
C THR A 112 17.65 21.42 -11.36
N LYS A 113 16.65 21.87 -10.58
CA LYS A 113 16.43 21.49 -9.18
C LYS A 113 14.96 21.18 -8.95
N TYR A 114 14.68 20.04 -8.34
CA TYR A 114 13.35 19.60 -7.90
C TYR A 114 13.45 18.73 -6.64
N ASP A 115 12.38 18.68 -5.86
CA ASP A 115 12.20 17.73 -4.75
C ASP A 115 11.20 16.63 -5.10
N PHE A 116 10.38 16.87 -6.13
CA PHE A 116 9.45 15.92 -6.72
C PHE A 116 9.49 16.01 -8.24
N LEU A 117 9.45 14.85 -8.90
CA LEU A 117 9.28 14.71 -10.33
C LEU A 117 8.45 13.46 -10.59
N ALA A 118 7.36 13.58 -11.32
CA ALA A 118 6.63 12.45 -11.88
C ALA A 118 6.50 12.65 -13.39
N LYS A 119 6.80 11.61 -14.15
CA LYS A 119 6.60 11.58 -15.60
C LYS A 119 5.89 10.30 -15.97
N VAL A 120 4.83 10.41 -16.77
CA VAL A 120 4.08 9.29 -17.33
C VAL A 120 4.11 9.42 -18.85
N THR A 121 4.48 8.35 -19.53
CA THR A 121 4.49 8.29 -21.00
C THR A 121 3.55 7.17 -21.45
N PHE A 122 2.72 7.47 -22.44
CA PHE A 122 1.79 6.52 -23.05
C PHE A 122 2.27 6.20 -24.46
N THR A 123 2.89 5.04 -24.63
CA THR A 123 3.35 4.59 -25.96
C THR A 123 2.25 3.73 -26.59
N PRO A 124 1.60 4.19 -27.68
CA PRO A 124 0.63 3.37 -28.40
C PRO A 124 1.31 2.12 -28.97
N LYS A 125 0.66 0.97 -28.85
CA LYS A 125 1.10 -0.29 -29.46
C LYS A 125 -0.11 -1.00 -30.08
N GLN A 126 0.19 -1.83 -31.08
CA GLN A 126 -0.73 -2.83 -31.59
C GLN A 126 -0.36 -4.19 -31.00
N TRP A 127 -1.36 -4.86 -30.42
CA TRP A 127 -1.25 -6.24 -29.98
C TRP A 127 -2.31 -7.04 -30.71
N GLU A 128 -1.87 -7.87 -31.65
CA GLU A 128 -2.76 -8.49 -32.64
C GLU A 128 -3.51 -7.40 -33.41
N GLU A 129 -4.84 -7.36 -33.35
CA GLU A 129 -5.69 -6.34 -33.98
C GLU A 129 -6.16 -5.25 -33.00
N ARG A 130 -5.52 -5.15 -31.83
CA ARG A 130 -5.99 -4.33 -30.71
C ARG A 130 -5.03 -3.22 -30.32
N GLU A 131 -5.61 -2.05 -30.09
CA GLU A 131 -4.89 -0.88 -29.61
C GLU A 131 -4.72 -0.89 -28.10
N ILE A 132 -3.46 -0.81 -27.67
CA ILE A 132 -3.08 -0.73 -26.26
C ILE A 132 -2.12 0.43 -26.03
N TYR A 133 -1.94 0.81 -24.77
CA TYR A 133 -0.79 1.58 -24.32
C TYR A 133 0.17 0.72 -23.53
N ALA A 134 1.46 0.86 -23.84
CA ALA A 134 2.49 0.67 -22.84
C ALA A 134 2.63 1.98 -22.05
N VAL A 135 2.40 1.89 -20.75
CA VAL A 135 2.45 3.03 -19.83
C VAL A 135 3.70 2.87 -18.97
N GLU A 136 4.60 3.82 -19.09
CA GLU A 136 5.76 3.93 -18.21
C GLU A 136 5.59 5.16 -17.34
N LYS A 137 5.66 4.97 -16.02
CA LYS A 137 5.62 6.05 -15.05
C LYS A 137 6.86 6.00 -14.19
N LYS A 138 7.52 7.14 -14.03
CA LYS A 138 8.65 7.33 -13.14
C LYS A 138 8.34 8.46 -12.18
N THR A 139 8.43 8.18 -10.89
CA THR A 139 8.27 9.14 -9.81
C THR A 139 9.55 9.20 -8.99
N ILE A 140 10.07 10.41 -8.77
CA ILE A 140 11.20 10.70 -7.90
C ILE A 140 10.70 11.66 -6.83
N HIS A 141 10.99 11.38 -5.56
CA HIS A 141 10.79 12.33 -4.46
C HIS A 141 11.95 12.30 -3.47
N LYS A 142 12.25 13.45 -2.86
CA LYS A 142 13.37 13.63 -1.91
C LYS A 142 12.96 13.68 -0.45
N LEU A 143 11.77 13.16 -0.13
CA LEU A 143 11.33 13.00 1.25
C LEU A 143 12.25 12.01 1.98
N ASN A 144 12.68 12.39 3.17
CA ASN A 144 13.65 11.66 3.99
C ASN A 144 12.99 11.17 5.28
N GLY A 145 13.49 10.07 5.82
CA GLY A 145 13.13 9.61 7.15
C GLY A 145 12.60 8.18 7.20
N TYR A 146 12.06 7.68 6.10
CA TYR A 146 11.44 6.35 6.04
C TYR A 146 11.98 5.52 4.88
N GLN A 147 12.28 4.25 5.14
CA GLN A 147 12.69 3.25 4.16
C GLN A 147 11.77 2.02 4.19
N PRO A 148 11.65 1.26 3.10
CA PRO A 148 10.88 0.02 3.07
C PRO A 148 11.19 -0.98 4.18
N ARG A 149 12.46 -1.13 4.62
CA ARG A 149 12.79 -2.00 5.76
C ARG A 149 12.10 -1.61 7.07
N ASP A 150 11.79 -0.32 7.23
CA ASP A 150 11.14 0.20 8.43
C ASP A 150 9.69 -0.30 8.54
N PHE A 151 9.00 -0.47 7.40
CA PHE A 151 7.69 -1.11 7.34
C PHE A 151 7.75 -2.55 7.86
N PHE A 152 8.75 -3.31 7.42
CA PHE A 152 8.90 -4.72 7.79
C PHE A 152 9.22 -4.91 9.26
N LYS A 153 10.04 -4.02 9.82
CA LYS A 153 10.23 -3.95 11.27
C LYS A 153 8.94 -3.62 12.01
N TRP A 154 8.20 -2.60 11.57
CA TRP A 154 6.91 -2.25 12.16
C TRP A 154 5.91 -3.42 12.11
N PHE A 155 5.83 -4.12 10.97
CA PHE A 155 4.91 -5.24 10.78
C PHE A 155 5.29 -6.44 11.66
N HIS A 156 6.59 -6.70 11.82
CA HIS A 156 7.11 -7.68 12.77
C HIS A 156 6.68 -7.36 14.21
N ASP A 157 6.97 -6.14 14.67
CA ASP A 157 6.65 -5.70 16.03
C ASP A 157 5.12 -5.73 16.27
N PHE A 158 4.31 -5.39 15.25
CA PHE A 158 2.85 -5.49 15.29
C PHE A 158 2.35 -6.93 15.41
N ALA A 159 2.86 -7.86 14.59
CA ALA A 159 2.45 -9.25 14.65
C ALA A 159 2.73 -9.88 16.03
N LEU A 160 3.87 -9.53 16.65
CA LEU A 160 4.18 -9.95 18.01
C LEU A 160 3.23 -9.35 19.04
N ALA A 161 2.90 -8.06 18.92
CA ALA A 161 1.99 -7.39 19.83
C ALA A 161 0.55 -7.94 19.76
N ILE A 162 0.08 -8.39 18.58
CA ILE A 162 -1.23 -9.06 18.45
C ILE A 162 -1.24 -10.42 19.14
N ASN A 163 -0.11 -11.12 19.20
CA ASN A 163 0.01 -12.45 19.80
C ASN A 163 0.07 -12.43 21.33
N ASP A 164 0.49 -11.31 21.94
CA ASP A 164 0.55 -11.16 23.39
C ASP A 164 -0.63 -10.32 23.90
N HIS A 165 -1.45 -10.89 24.80
CA HIS A 165 -2.64 -10.22 25.31
C HIS A 165 -2.33 -8.85 25.95
N ASN A 166 -1.27 -8.77 26.76
CA ASN A 166 -0.93 -7.54 27.48
C ASN A 166 -0.38 -6.48 26.52
N ALA A 167 0.46 -6.87 25.57
CA ALA A 167 0.98 -6.01 24.52
C ALA A 167 -0.14 -5.51 23.63
N TYR A 168 -1.11 -6.35 23.25
CA TYR A 168 -2.27 -5.93 22.48
C TYR A 168 -3.13 -4.93 23.24
N GLN A 169 -3.43 -5.17 24.53
CA GLN A 169 -4.19 -4.19 25.33
C GLN A 169 -3.43 -2.87 25.48
N SER A 170 -2.12 -2.93 25.71
CA SER A 170 -1.25 -1.74 25.75
C SER A 170 -1.31 -0.98 24.42
N LEU A 171 -1.17 -1.69 23.30
CA LEU A 171 -1.27 -1.15 21.95
C LEU A 171 -2.63 -0.47 21.72
N LYS A 172 -3.72 -1.16 22.04
CA LYS A 172 -5.09 -0.62 21.92
C LYS A 172 -5.32 0.62 22.79
N SER A 173 -4.62 0.74 23.92
CA SER A 173 -4.73 1.89 24.82
C SER A 173 -3.82 3.07 24.45
N THR A 174 -2.83 2.87 23.58
CA THR A 174 -1.80 3.87 23.28
C THR A 174 -1.78 4.32 21.81
N SER A 175 -2.09 3.41 20.87
CA SER A 175 -2.16 3.72 19.44
C SER A 175 -3.42 4.52 19.11
N GLN A 176 -3.24 5.77 18.71
CA GLN A 176 -4.29 6.63 18.18
C GLN A 176 -4.93 6.01 16.94
N ASN A 177 -4.14 5.34 16.09
CA ASN A 177 -4.65 4.63 14.93
C ASN A 177 -5.63 3.51 15.32
N LEU A 178 -5.23 2.62 16.24
CA LEU A 178 -6.08 1.50 16.67
C LEU A 178 -7.30 2.01 17.46
N GLN A 179 -7.14 3.05 18.27
CA GLN A 179 -8.25 3.71 18.95
C GLN A 179 -9.25 4.30 17.96
N PHE A 180 -8.78 5.02 16.95
CA PHE A 180 -9.63 5.58 15.90
C PHE A 180 -10.42 4.46 15.20
N LEU A 181 -9.73 3.43 14.70
CA LEU A 181 -10.35 2.32 14.00
C LEU A 181 -11.39 1.60 14.86
N CYS A 182 -11.10 1.34 16.14
CA CYS A 182 -12.03 0.68 17.06
C CYS A 182 -13.12 1.59 17.61
N SER A 183 -12.99 2.90 17.46
CA SER A 183 -14.08 3.84 17.72
C SER A 183 -15.01 3.97 16.52
N ALA A 184 -14.47 3.89 15.30
CA ALA A 184 -15.22 4.06 14.05
C ALA A 184 -15.88 2.76 13.59
N MET A 185 -15.28 1.62 13.89
CA MET A 185 -15.73 0.28 13.53
C MET A 185 -15.73 -0.63 14.76
N GLN A 186 -16.47 -1.72 14.70
CA GLN A 186 -16.42 -2.73 15.75
C GLN A 186 -15.17 -3.58 15.59
N CYS A 187 -14.28 -3.52 16.59
CA CYS A 187 -13.06 -4.30 16.66
C CYS A 187 -13.21 -5.54 17.54
N HIS A 188 -12.73 -6.69 17.05
CA HIS A 188 -12.53 -7.88 17.87
C HIS A 188 -11.18 -8.52 17.60
N VAL A 189 -10.66 -9.23 18.61
CA VAL A 189 -9.58 -10.18 18.44
C VAL A 189 -10.12 -11.55 18.80
N THR A 190 -9.95 -12.49 17.90
CA THR A 190 -10.30 -13.90 18.10
C THR A 190 -9.06 -14.75 17.91
N GLU A 191 -9.05 -15.92 18.53
CA GLU A 191 -7.95 -16.88 18.44
C GLU A 191 -8.55 -18.24 18.06
N ASN A 192 -7.89 -18.93 17.14
CA ASN A 192 -8.16 -20.32 16.83
C ASN A 192 -6.82 -21.06 16.76
N ALA A 193 -6.83 -22.39 16.55
CA ALA A 193 -5.61 -23.21 16.59
C ALA A 193 -4.47 -22.79 15.64
N GLU A 194 -4.73 -21.96 14.63
CA GLU A 194 -3.70 -21.51 13.66
C GLU A 194 -3.44 -20.00 13.70
N TRP A 195 -4.41 -19.20 14.13
CA TRP A 195 -4.41 -17.75 13.90
C TRP A 195 -4.92 -16.94 15.09
N HIS A 196 -4.21 -15.85 15.39
CA HIS A 196 -4.80 -14.67 16.02
C HIS A 196 -5.39 -13.77 14.94
N THR A 197 -6.68 -13.50 15.03
CA THR A 197 -7.43 -12.74 14.01
C THR A 197 -7.88 -11.41 14.57
N LEU A 198 -7.41 -10.32 13.97
CA LEU A 198 -7.88 -8.96 14.22
C LEU A 198 -8.97 -8.62 13.21
N GLU A 199 -10.17 -8.29 13.70
CA GLU A 199 -11.35 -8.03 12.90
C GLU A 199 -11.80 -6.58 13.01
N PHE A 200 -12.14 -5.97 11.88
CA PHE A 200 -12.76 -4.66 11.82
C PHE A 200 -14.08 -4.76 11.06
N THR A 201 -15.20 -4.53 11.75
CA THR A 201 -16.54 -4.62 11.18
C THR A 201 -17.17 -3.25 11.02
N ILE A 202 -17.50 -2.90 9.78
CA ILE A 202 -18.30 -1.70 9.47
C ILE A 202 -19.74 -1.94 9.92
N ASN A 203 -20.20 -1.17 10.91
CA ASN A 203 -21.49 -1.36 11.56
C ASN A 203 -22.35 -0.06 11.52
N GLU A 204 -23.47 -0.03 12.25
CA GLU A 204 -24.34 1.16 12.31
C GLU A 204 -23.68 2.36 13.01
N ASP A 205 -22.71 2.14 13.91
CA ASP A 205 -21.92 3.24 14.48
C ASP A 205 -21.04 3.88 13.40
N THR A 206 -20.41 3.06 12.54
CA THR A 206 -19.66 3.54 11.38
C THR A 206 -20.56 4.37 10.46
N LYS A 207 -21.79 3.91 10.19
CA LYS A 207 -22.76 4.64 9.38
C LYS A 207 -23.13 6.00 9.97
N THR A 208 -23.23 6.07 11.29
CA THR A 208 -23.58 7.30 12.01
C THR A 208 -22.43 8.30 11.97
N LYS A 209 -21.19 7.85 12.19
CA LYS A 209 -20.00 8.71 12.20
C LYS A 209 -19.50 9.08 10.80
N PHE A 210 -19.51 8.12 9.88
CA PHE A 210 -18.95 8.21 8.54
C PHE A 210 -19.91 7.59 7.50
N PRO A 211 -21.06 8.22 7.23
CA PRO A 211 -22.10 7.65 6.37
C PRO A 211 -21.62 7.35 4.95
N GLY A 212 -20.76 8.19 4.38
CA GLY A 212 -20.23 7.98 3.04
C GLY A 212 -19.25 6.80 2.96
N PHE A 213 -18.37 6.64 3.96
CA PHE A 213 -17.51 5.46 4.06
C PHE A 213 -18.33 4.17 4.22
N TYR A 214 -19.35 4.18 5.07
CA TYR A 214 -20.27 3.04 5.24
C TYR A 214 -20.96 2.67 3.92
N GLN A 215 -21.53 3.65 3.21
CA GLN A 215 -22.23 3.40 1.96
C GLN A 215 -21.30 2.91 0.85
N ARG A 216 -20.11 3.48 0.73
CA ARG A 216 -19.18 3.17 -0.37
C ARG A 216 -18.32 1.94 -0.06
N THR A 217 -17.51 2.00 0.98
CA THR A 217 -16.59 0.93 1.36
C THR A 217 -17.35 -0.27 1.92
N GLY A 218 -18.36 -0.04 2.77
CA GLY A 218 -19.19 -1.12 3.30
C GLY A 218 -19.95 -1.88 2.22
N SER A 219 -20.59 -1.20 1.27
CA SER A 219 -21.28 -1.86 0.13
C SER A 219 -20.32 -2.64 -0.76
N ARG A 220 -19.12 -2.10 -1.01
CA ARG A 220 -18.09 -2.79 -1.80
C ARG A 220 -17.61 -4.05 -1.10
N LEU A 221 -17.27 -3.97 0.19
CA LEU A 221 -16.84 -5.12 0.97
C LEU A 221 -17.89 -6.24 0.97
N GLU A 222 -19.15 -5.88 1.17
CA GLU A 222 -20.28 -6.84 1.14
C GLU A 222 -20.45 -7.53 -0.22
N LYS A 223 -20.14 -6.82 -1.30
CA LYS A 223 -20.13 -7.33 -2.68
C LYS A 223 -18.86 -8.10 -3.03
N THR A 224 -17.88 -8.19 -2.14
CA THR A 224 -16.60 -8.86 -2.39
C THR A 224 -16.36 -10.04 -1.46
N LYS A 225 -15.67 -11.06 -1.94
CA LYS A 225 -14.97 -12.02 -1.09
C LYS A 225 -13.49 -11.97 -1.44
N LEU A 226 -12.67 -11.91 -0.40
CA LEU A 226 -11.25 -11.72 -0.45
C LEU A 226 -10.61 -12.81 0.39
N ASN A 227 -9.61 -13.44 -0.18
CA ASN A 227 -8.70 -14.33 0.53
C ASN A 227 -7.29 -14.12 -0.01
N ILE A 228 -6.48 -13.31 0.68
CA ILE A 228 -5.08 -13.08 0.33
C ILE A 228 -4.19 -13.75 1.36
N GLU A 229 -3.33 -14.65 0.92
CA GLU A 229 -2.21 -15.16 1.70
C GLU A 229 -0.92 -14.46 1.29
N VAL A 230 -0.16 -14.02 2.27
CA VAL A 230 1.12 -13.32 2.10
C VAL A 230 2.19 -14.10 2.84
N TRP A 231 3.30 -14.46 2.17
CA TRP A 231 4.39 -15.17 2.83
C TRP A 231 5.76 -14.81 2.29
N ASP A 232 6.80 -14.96 3.10
CA ASP A 232 8.18 -14.96 2.63
C ASP A 232 8.50 -16.31 1.97
N LYS A 233 8.87 -16.30 0.69
CA LYS A 233 9.19 -17.53 -0.06
C LYS A 233 10.35 -18.31 0.59
N PHE A 234 11.29 -17.63 1.22
CA PHE A 234 12.44 -18.28 1.85
C PHE A 234 12.12 -18.79 3.27
N ASN A 235 11.04 -18.29 3.87
CA ASN A 235 10.53 -18.73 5.16
C ASN A 235 9.01 -18.89 5.08
N PRO A 236 8.49 -19.97 4.45
CA PRO A 236 7.05 -20.09 4.17
C PRO A 236 6.14 -20.14 5.41
N THR A 237 6.71 -20.40 6.59
CA THR A 237 6.02 -20.29 7.88
C THR A 237 5.77 -18.84 8.29
N HIS A 238 6.52 -17.88 7.75
CA HIS A 238 6.25 -16.45 7.90
C HIS A 238 5.11 -16.10 6.96
N LYS A 239 3.89 -16.41 7.40
CA LYS A 239 2.66 -16.20 6.64
C LYS A 239 1.69 -15.29 7.39
N PHE A 240 0.97 -14.49 6.63
CA PHE A 240 -0.09 -13.60 7.05
C PHE A 240 -1.27 -13.76 6.10
N LYS A 241 -2.50 -13.66 6.59
CA LYS A 241 -3.68 -13.82 5.74
C LYS A 241 -4.65 -12.66 5.94
N ILE A 242 -5.23 -12.17 4.85
CA ILE A 242 -6.27 -11.15 4.85
C ILE A 242 -7.50 -11.75 4.22
N THR A 243 -8.62 -11.71 4.94
CA THR A 243 -9.91 -12.13 4.38
C THR A 243 -10.98 -11.09 4.65
N ASN A 244 -12.15 -11.27 4.04
CA ASN A 244 -13.34 -10.53 4.47
C ASN A 244 -14.56 -11.46 4.57
N GLN A 245 -15.45 -11.10 5.49
CA GLN A 245 -16.75 -11.72 5.67
C GLN A 245 -17.82 -10.62 5.69
N GLY A 246 -18.53 -10.46 4.57
CA GLY A 246 -19.47 -9.34 4.41
C GLY A 246 -18.74 -8.01 4.56
N LYS A 247 -19.14 -7.21 5.56
CA LYS A 247 -18.54 -5.90 5.89
C LYS A 247 -17.39 -5.97 6.90
N THR A 248 -16.96 -7.18 7.29
CA THR A 248 -15.86 -7.39 8.22
C THR A 248 -14.58 -7.70 7.44
N ILE A 249 -13.51 -6.94 7.69
CA ILE A 249 -12.15 -7.28 7.23
C ILE A 249 -11.43 -8.01 8.36
N GLN A 250 -10.76 -9.10 8.04
CA GLN A 250 -10.07 -9.96 8.99
C GLN A 250 -8.59 -10.06 8.62
N PHE A 251 -7.73 -9.77 9.59
CA PHE A 251 -6.27 -9.90 9.48
C PHE A 251 -5.81 -11.04 10.39
N HIS A 252 -5.30 -12.11 9.80
CA HIS A 252 -4.88 -13.31 10.51
C HIS A 252 -3.36 -13.35 10.64
N PHE A 253 -2.88 -13.31 11.88
CA PHE A 253 -1.49 -13.45 12.28
C PHE A 253 -1.26 -14.86 12.81
N PRO A 254 -0.13 -15.50 12.48
CA PRO A 254 0.13 -16.86 12.95
C PRO A 254 0.27 -16.87 14.47
N ILE A 255 -0.17 -17.94 15.14
CA ILE A 255 0.16 -18.16 16.55
C ILE A 255 1.68 -18.33 16.69
N ASP A 256 2.24 -17.75 17.75
CA ASP A 256 3.66 -17.82 18.10
C ASP A 256 4.59 -17.49 16.91
N PRO A 257 4.47 -16.28 16.31
CA PRO A 257 5.33 -15.90 15.20
C PRO A 257 6.80 -15.95 15.64
N PRO A 258 7.71 -16.46 14.78
CA PRO A 258 9.12 -16.52 15.13
C PRO A 258 9.72 -15.13 15.34
N ALA A 259 10.81 -15.07 16.12
CA ALA A 259 11.46 -13.82 16.49
C ALA A 259 12.04 -13.01 15.31
N ASP A 260 12.15 -13.62 14.12
CA ASP A 260 12.58 -12.97 12.88
C ASP A 260 11.45 -12.79 11.85
N TYR A 261 10.19 -13.00 12.25
CA TYR A 261 9.00 -12.92 11.40
C TYR A 261 8.99 -11.63 10.57
N PHE A 262 9.11 -11.77 9.25
CA PHE A 262 9.14 -10.64 8.29
C PHE A 262 10.18 -9.52 8.59
N LEU A 263 11.22 -9.71 9.41
CA LEU A 263 12.20 -8.65 9.68
C LEU A 263 13.02 -8.26 8.44
N SER A 264 13.39 -9.24 7.62
CA SER A 264 14.20 -9.03 6.41
C SER A 264 13.79 -10.02 5.31
N PRO A 265 12.54 -9.94 4.81
CA PRO A 265 12.10 -10.82 3.74
C PRO A 265 12.98 -10.59 2.51
N LYS A 266 13.19 -11.63 1.70
CA LYS A 266 13.92 -11.53 0.42
C LYS A 266 12.98 -11.58 -0.78
N GLU A 267 11.90 -12.35 -0.67
CA GLU A 267 10.91 -12.49 -1.72
C GLU A 267 9.54 -12.79 -1.11
N ILE A 268 8.69 -11.78 -1.09
CA ILE A 268 7.32 -11.88 -0.59
C ILE A 268 6.42 -12.33 -1.73
N ARG A 269 5.55 -13.29 -1.43
CA ARG A 269 4.51 -13.78 -2.33
C ARG A 269 3.15 -13.41 -1.76
N PHE A 270 2.27 -13.02 -2.67
CA PHE A 270 0.88 -12.72 -2.39
C PHE A 270 0.07 -13.66 -3.28
N LEU A 271 -0.80 -14.49 -2.71
CA LEU A 271 -1.73 -15.34 -3.43
C LEU A 271 -3.13 -14.94 -3.04
N GLY A 272 -3.89 -14.42 -4.00
CA GLY A 272 -5.22 -13.91 -3.77
C GLY A 272 -6.28 -14.70 -4.53
N ASP A 273 -7.35 -15.05 -3.82
CA ASP A 273 -8.65 -15.38 -4.40
C ASP A 273 -9.60 -14.21 -4.17
N PHE A 274 -10.30 -13.81 -5.23
CA PHE A 274 -11.20 -12.67 -5.25
C PHE A 274 -12.51 -13.07 -5.91
N GLU A 275 -13.63 -12.74 -5.27
CA GLU A 275 -14.96 -12.78 -5.86
C GLU A 275 -15.55 -11.38 -5.78
N ILE A 276 -16.02 -10.84 -6.90
CA ILE A 276 -16.66 -9.53 -6.97
C ILE A 276 -18.04 -9.72 -7.58
N ARG A 277 -19.08 -9.27 -6.87
CA ARG A 277 -20.48 -9.34 -7.30
C ARG A 277 -21.00 -7.93 -7.55
N SER A 278 -21.25 -7.59 -8.80
CA SER A 278 -21.75 -6.26 -9.17
C SER A 278 -22.67 -6.34 -10.38
N PHE A 279 -23.78 -5.61 -10.39
CA PHE A 279 -24.72 -5.52 -11.52
C PHE A 279 -25.15 -6.86 -12.14
N GLY A 280 -25.38 -7.88 -11.32
CA GLY A 280 -25.74 -9.22 -11.80
C GLY A 280 -24.60 -9.97 -12.48
N ILE A 281 -23.37 -9.46 -12.43
CA ILE A 281 -22.12 -10.10 -12.84
C ILE A 281 -21.38 -10.54 -11.58
N THR A 282 -20.83 -11.75 -11.62
CA THR A 282 -19.94 -12.33 -10.62
C THR A 282 -18.62 -12.64 -11.31
N VAL A 283 -17.57 -11.95 -10.90
CA VAL A 283 -16.20 -12.20 -11.35
C VAL A 283 -15.48 -12.96 -10.24
N LYS A 284 -14.96 -14.15 -10.54
CA LYS A 284 -14.12 -14.94 -9.65
C LYS A 284 -12.74 -15.06 -10.24
N ILE A 285 -11.74 -14.76 -9.42
CA ILE A 285 -10.32 -14.86 -9.74
C ILE A 285 -9.70 -15.72 -8.66
N ASN A 286 -9.14 -16.86 -9.03
CA ASN A 286 -8.50 -17.78 -8.11
C ASN A 286 -6.99 -17.86 -8.41
N ASN A 287 -6.19 -17.95 -7.35
CA ASN A 287 -4.75 -18.06 -7.40
C ASN A 287 -4.06 -16.94 -8.21
N LEU A 288 -4.47 -15.68 -8.00
CA LEU A 288 -3.72 -14.53 -8.52
C LEU A 288 -2.45 -14.37 -7.69
N GLU A 289 -1.29 -14.64 -8.29
CA GLU A 289 -0.01 -14.57 -7.61
C GLU A 289 0.75 -13.30 -7.99
N TYR A 290 1.12 -12.52 -6.98
CA TYR A 290 2.04 -11.40 -7.09
C TYR A 290 3.30 -11.67 -6.30
N LYS A 291 4.43 -11.22 -6.83
CA LYS A 291 5.75 -11.41 -6.24
C LYS A 291 6.39 -10.05 -6.00
N LEU A 292 6.98 -9.87 -4.83
CA LEU A 292 7.78 -8.71 -4.46
C LEU A 292 9.15 -9.17 -3.96
N LYS A 293 10.20 -8.96 -4.75
CA LYS A 293 11.58 -9.13 -4.29
C LYS A 293 12.05 -7.89 -3.56
N THR A 294 12.81 -8.11 -2.51
CA THR A 294 13.31 -7.06 -1.62
C THR A 294 14.82 -7.20 -1.46
N SER A 295 15.53 -6.08 -1.39
CA SER A 295 16.96 -6.02 -1.08
C SER A 295 17.21 -4.86 -0.15
N PHE A 296 17.91 -5.10 0.96
CA PHE A 296 18.13 -4.13 2.01
C PHE A 296 19.63 -3.99 2.27
N ASP A 297 20.25 -2.99 1.63
CA ASP A 297 21.67 -2.67 1.78
C ASP A 297 21.85 -1.45 2.68
N ASN A 298 23.03 -1.21 3.26
CA ASN A 298 23.22 -0.12 4.24
C ASN A 298 22.73 1.26 3.79
N GLN A 299 22.75 1.56 2.49
CA GLN A 299 22.35 2.85 1.93
C GLN A 299 21.13 2.78 1.01
N THR A 300 20.70 1.59 0.59
CA THR A 300 19.70 1.44 -0.47
C THR A 300 18.74 0.31 -0.16
N ASP A 301 17.45 0.60 -0.24
CA ASP A 301 16.39 -0.40 -0.20
C ASP A 301 15.77 -0.50 -1.59
N THR A 302 15.63 -1.72 -2.10
CA THR A 302 15.06 -1.97 -3.42
C THR A 302 13.86 -2.91 -3.31
N LEU A 303 12.76 -2.55 -3.99
CA LEU A 303 11.55 -3.35 -4.12
C LEU A 303 11.28 -3.61 -5.61
N ASN A 304 11.13 -4.88 -5.99
CA ASN A 304 10.86 -5.30 -7.37
C ASN A 304 9.64 -6.19 -7.41
N GLY A 305 8.54 -5.67 -7.94
CA GLY A 305 7.26 -6.35 -7.94
C GLY A 305 6.73 -6.66 -9.33
N HIS A 306 6.06 -7.81 -9.49
CA HIS A 306 5.31 -8.17 -10.70
C HIS A 306 4.31 -9.29 -10.44
N PHE A 307 3.29 -9.38 -11.28
CA PHE A 307 2.38 -10.53 -11.31
C PHE A 307 3.06 -11.75 -11.94
N VAL A 308 2.81 -12.93 -11.37
CA VAL A 308 3.46 -14.18 -11.78
C VAL A 308 2.51 -15.09 -12.53
N ARG A 309 1.29 -15.26 -12.00
CA ARG A 309 0.27 -16.10 -12.62
C ARG A 309 -1.12 -15.76 -12.13
N ILE A 310 -2.11 -16.25 -12.86
CA ILE A 310 -3.52 -16.34 -12.49
C ILE A 310 -3.93 -17.79 -12.70
N GLY A 311 -4.60 -18.40 -11.71
CA GLY A 311 -5.02 -19.80 -11.81
C GLY A 311 -6.27 -19.96 -12.65
N LYS A 312 -7.44 -19.71 -12.04
CA LYS A 312 -8.75 -19.85 -12.71
C LYS A 312 -9.48 -18.51 -12.66
N LYS A 313 -10.16 -18.18 -13.74
CA LYS A 313 -11.07 -17.06 -13.84
C LYS A 313 -12.44 -17.56 -14.28
N GLU A 314 -13.48 -17.08 -13.64
CA GLU A 314 -14.86 -17.36 -14.02
C GLU A 314 -15.64 -16.06 -13.97
N ILE A 315 -16.36 -15.76 -15.05
CA ILE A 315 -17.25 -14.61 -15.11
C ILE A 315 -18.63 -15.16 -15.42
N ASN A 316 -19.55 -15.00 -14.48
CA ASN A 316 -20.92 -15.50 -14.57
C ASN A 316 -21.89 -14.34 -14.35
N GLY A 317 -23.09 -14.40 -14.89
CA GLY A 317 -24.09 -13.38 -14.56
C GLY A 317 -25.43 -13.52 -15.26
N SER A 318 -26.49 -13.07 -14.60
CA SER A 318 -27.86 -12.98 -15.15
C SER A 318 -28.03 -11.82 -16.13
N PHE A 319 -27.16 -10.80 -16.07
CA PHE A 319 -27.11 -9.72 -17.06
C PHE A 319 -26.85 -10.25 -18.48
N PHE A 320 -26.07 -11.33 -18.62
CA PHE A 320 -25.81 -12.01 -19.88
C PHE A 320 -27.06 -12.70 -20.48
N TYR A 321 -28.12 -12.91 -19.70
CA TYR A 321 -29.33 -13.62 -20.13
C TYR A 321 -30.52 -12.70 -20.40
N ILE A 322 -30.49 -11.44 -19.94
CA ILE A 322 -31.63 -10.50 -20.04
C ILE A 322 -31.43 -9.50 -21.20
N ILE A 323 -30.19 -9.21 -21.60
CA ILE A 323 -29.88 -8.34 -22.74
C ILE A 323 -29.54 -9.19 -23.96
N PRO A 324 -30.14 -8.94 -25.14
CA PRO A 324 -29.75 -9.64 -26.36
C PRO A 324 -28.24 -9.51 -26.58
N GLN A 325 -27.54 -10.61 -26.82
CA GLN A 325 -26.07 -10.62 -26.94
C GLN A 325 -25.53 -9.59 -27.96
N GLY A 326 -26.32 -9.23 -28.97
CA GLY A 326 -26.00 -8.17 -29.93
C GLY A 326 -25.85 -6.76 -29.34
N PHE A 327 -26.52 -6.44 -28.23
CA PHE A 327 -26.36 -5.16 -27.53
C PHE A 327 -25.15 -5.17 -26.58
N VAL A 328 -24.83 -6.31 -25.97
CA VAL A 328 -23.64 -6.46 -25.10
C VAL A 328 -22.35 -6.28 -25.91
N ASN A 329 -22.30 -6.81 -27.13
CA ASN A 329 -21.18 -6.61 -28.07
C ASN A 329 -21.00 -5.15 -28.54
N PHE A 330 -22.04 -4.31 -28.39
CA PHE A 330 -22.00 -2.89 -28.78
C PHE A 330 -21.35 -2.02 -27.70
N PHE A 331 -21.48 -2.40 -26.43
CA PHE A 331 -20.92 -1.67 -25.27
C PHE A 331 -19.64 -2.27 -24.72
N ILE A 332 -19.36 -3.54 -25.00
CA ILE A 332 -18.13 -4.25 -24.62
C ILE A 332 -17.53 -4.83 -25.90
N PRO A 333 -16.38 -4.31 -26.38
CA PRO A 333 -15.72 -4.87 -27.55
C PRO A 333 -15.23 -6.29 -27.23
N GLY A 334 -15.92 -7.31 -27.77
CA GLY A 334 -15.69 -8.73 -27.49
C GLY A 334 -16.55 -9.29 -26.34
N ASN A 335 -16.66 -10.62 -26.24
CA ASN A 335 -17.30 -11.26 -25.09
C ASN A 335 -16.54 -10.84 -23.80
N MET A 336 -17.24 -10.57 -22.69
CA MET A 336 -16.63 -10.20 -21.41
C MET A 336 -15.50 -11.16 -21.00
N ASP A 337 -15.69 -12.47 -21.21
CA ASP A 337 -14.65 -13.46 -20.95
C ASP A 337 -13.36 -13.13 -21.69
N GLU A 338 -13.45 -12.81 -22.98
CA GLU A 338 -12.31 -12.42 -23.81
C GLU A 338 -11.68 -11.11 -23.32
N TYR A 339 -12.49 -10.09 -23.00
CA TYR A 339 -11.99 -8.83 -22.47
C TYR A 339 -11.16 -9.01 -21.20
N PHE A 340 -11.67 -9.77 -20.23
CA PHE A 340 -10.96 -10.06 -18.99
C PHE A 340 -9.77 -10.99 -19.23
N ASN A 341 -9.89 -11.93 -20.16
CA ASN A 341 -8.78 -12.81 -20.52
C ASN A 341 -7.58 -11.99 -20.98
N GLU A 342 -7.79 -11.08 -21.90
CA GLU A 342 -6.78 -10.17 -22.40
C GLU A 342 -6.24 -9.25 -21.31
N PHE A 343 -7.11 -8.68 -20.47
CA PHE A 343 -6.67 -7.84 -19.36
C PHE A 343 -5.68 -8.58 -18.45
N PHE A 344 -5.98 -9.83 -18.08
CA PHE A 344 -5.06 -10.63 -17.25
C PHE A 344 -3.80 -11.06 -18.00
N THR A 345 -3.90 -11.33 -19.32
CA THR A 345 -2.72 -11.60 -20.15
C THR A 345 -1.78 -10.39 -20.17
N LEU A 346 -2.31 -9.18 -20.41
CA LEU A 346 -1.55 -7.93 -20.35
C LEU A 346 -0.99 -7.65 -18.95
N LEU A 347 -1.73 -7.99 -17.89
CA LEU A 347 -1.29 -7.83 -16.50
C LEU A 347 -0.10 -8.73 -16.15
N ILE A 348 -0.09 -9.98 -16.62
CA ILE A 348 0.86 -11.01 -16.19
C ILE A 348 2.01 -11.17 -17.19
N GLN A 349 1.68 -11.43 -18.45
CA GLN A 349 2.67 -11.76 -19.47
C GLN A 349 3.17 -10.50 -20.18
N GLY A 350 2.27 -9.53 -20.39
CA GLY A 350 2.48 -8.44 -21.33
C GLY A 350 2.56 -8.96 -22.77
N THR A 351 2.57 -8.04 -23.73
CA THR A 351 2.62 -8.33 -25.16
C THR A 351 3.90 -9.04 -25.61
N GLN A 352 5.01 -8.85 -24.89
CA GLN A 352 6.32 -9.42 -25.21
C GLN A 352 6.70 -10.62 -24.32
N GLY A 353 5.80 -11.10 -23.45
CA GLY A 353 6.08 -12.18 -22.52
C GLY A 353 7.16 -11.86 -21.47
N ARG A 354 7.47 -10.57 -21.27
CA ARG A 354 8.53 -10.09 -20.36
C ARG A 354 8.01 -9.65 -18.99
N GLY A 355 6.78 -10.02 -18.65
CA GLY A 355 6.10 -9.57 -17.44
C GLY A 355 5.30 -8.30 -17.73
N GLY A 356 3.99 -8.37 -17.53
CA GLY A 356 3.05 -7.30 -17.87
C GLY A 356 3.20 -6.07 -16.99
N SER A 357 2.57 -6.11 -15.82
CA SER A 357 2.65 -5.02 -14.84
C SER A 357 3.80 -5.23 -13.86
N GLN A 358 4.66 -4.22 -13.76
CA GLN A 358 5.88 -4.24 -12.96
C GLN A 358 6.03 -2.96 -12.13
N ILE A 359 6.63 -3.10 -10.96
CA ILE A 359 7.08 -1.98 -10.12
C ILE A 359 8.54 -2.19 -9.74
N HIS A 360 9.33 -1.15 -9.87
CA HIS A 360 10.69 -1.06 -9.39
C HIS A 360 10.81 0.18 -8.52
N ALA A 361 11.05 0.01 -7.23
CA ALA A 361 11.27 1.10 -6.31
C ALA A 361 12.65 1.01 -5.68
N THR A 362 13.35 2.14 -5.61
CA THR A 362 14.66 2.29 -4.97
C THR A 362 14.63 3.47 -4.02
N PHE A 363 14.98 3.24 -2.76
CA PHE A 363 15.07 4.25 -1.71
C PHE A 363 16.53 4.37 -1.28
N ARG A 364 17.22 5.41 -1.78
CA ARG A 364 18.67 5.58 -1.59
C ARG A 364 18.96 6.74 -0.65
N LYS A 365 19.66 6.46 0.45
CA LYS A 365 20.27 7.46 1.34
C LYS A 365 21.48 8.09 0.66
N THR A 366 21.62 9.39 0.82
CA THR A 366 22.70 10.22 0.27
C THR A 366 23.21 11.17 1.36
N PRO A 367 24.40 11.77 1.21
CA PRO A 367 24.88 12.77 2.17
C PRO A 367 23.97 13.99 2.32
N ARG A 368 23.08 14.25 1.34
CA ARG A 368 22.16 15.38 1.31
C ARG A 368 20.72 15.02 1.70
N GLY A 369 20.47 13.80 2.16
CA GLY A 369 19.12 13.29 2.47
C GLY A 369 18.82 11.99 1.74
N GLN A 370 17.61 11.84 1.21
CA GLN A 370 17.16 10.59 0.59
C GLN A 370 16.59 10.86 -0.82
N ILE A 371 16.79 9.92 -1.74
CA ILE A 371 16.19 9.95 -3.08
C ILE A 371 15.42 8.67 -3.28
N ASN A 372 14.10 8.82 -3.45
CA ASN A 372 13.18 7.71 -3.67
C ASN A 372 12.75 7.73 -5.12
N THR A 373 12.99 6.64 -5.84
CA THR A 373 12.59 6.48 -7.23
C THR A 373 11.65 5.30 -7.33
N ILE A 374 10.46 5.51 -7.89
CA ILE A 374 9.45 4.49 -8.13
C ILE A 374 9.16 4.52 -9.63
N THR A 375 9.47 3.43 -10.30
CA THR A 375 9.15 3.21 -11.71
C THR A 375 8.08 2.13 -11.80
N THR A 376 7.00 2.40 -12.52
CA THR A 376 5.97 1.41 -12.84
C THR A 376 5.85 1.28 -14.34
N TYR A 377 5.65 0.04 -14.78
CA TYR A 377 5.36 -0.29 -16.16
C TYR A 377 4.09 -1.13 -16.20
N ASN A 378 3.18 -0.84 -17.13
CA ASN A 378 2.01 -1.66 -17.37
C ASN A 378 1.54 -1.54 -18.82
N GLU A 379 0.84 -2.56 -19.30
CA GLU A 379 0.17 -2.52 -20.59
C GLU A 379 -1.34 -2.56 -20.38
N THR A 380 -2.06 -1.65 -21.05
CA THR A 380 -3.50 -1.45 -20.86
C THR A 380 -4.18 -1.27 -22.19
N LYS A 381 -5.39 -1.80 -22.35
CA LYS A 381 -6.25 -1.45 -23.48
C LYS A 381 -6.46 0.07 -23.55
N ARG A 382 -6.44 0.61 -24.77
CA ARG A 382 -6.73 2.02 -25.05
C ARG A 382 -8.20 2.36 -24.78
N LYS A 383 -9.10 1.40 -25.04
CA LYS A 383 -10.53 1.46 -24.67
C LYS A 383 -10.77 0.60 -23.42
N ARG A 384 -11.14 1.25 -22.31
CA ARG A 384 -11.35 0.59 -21.00
C ARG A 384 -12.83 0.39 -20.71
N PHE A 385 -13.17 -0.79 -20.20
CA PHE A 385 -14.45 -1.07 -19.54
C PHE A 385 -14.32 -0.88 -18.02
N SER A 386 -15.27 -0.20 -17.39
CA SER A 386 -15.33 0.00 -15.93
C SER A 386 -16.49 -0.77 -15.33
N LEU A 387 -16.19 -1.79 -14.52
CA LEU A 387 -17.17 -2.62 -13.80
C LEU A 387 -18.06 -1.85 -12.81
N PHE A 388 -17.68 -0.62 -12.44
CA PHE A 388 -18.39 0.21 -11.47
C PHE A 388 -18.88 1.54 -12.06
N GLY A 389 -18.77 1.75 -13.38
CA GLY A 389 -19.01 3.07 -14.00
C GLY A 389 -20.44 3.62 -13.83
N GLY A 390 -21.42 2.75 -13.57
CA GLY A 390 -22.82 3.12 -13.31
C GLY A 390 -23.29 2.96 -11.85
N ASP A 391 -22.39 2.69 -10.90
CA ASP A 391 -22.77 2.48 -9.49
C ASP A 391 -22.93 3.84 -8.79
N ASP A 392 -24.07 4.06 -8.14
CA ASP A 392 -24.33 5.26 -7.35
C ASP A 392 -23.31 5.43 -6.20
N SER A 393 -22.58 4.37 -5.82
CA SER A 393 -21.40 4.46 -4.93
C SER A 393 -20.22 5.26 -5.51
N GLN A 394 -20.28 5.68 -6.78
CA GLN A 394 -19.35 6.65 -7.35
C GLN A 394 -19.79 8.11 -7.13
N LYS A 395 -21.09 8.37 -6.97
CA LYS A 395 -21.62 9.73 -6.73
C LYS A 395 -21.37 10.22 -5.30
N ALA A 396 -20.99 9.34 -4.39
CA ALA A 396 -20.63 9.69 -3.03
C ALA A 396 -19.19 10.23 -2.98
N SER A 397 -19.05 11.55 -2.96
CA SER A 397 -17.83 12.28 -2.59
C SER A 397 -17.40 12.10 -1.13
N ASN A 398 -17.93 11.11 -0.40
CA ASN A 398 -18.16 11.21 1.05
C ASN A 398 -17.38 10.20 1.92
N ASP A 399 -16.38 9.48 1.38
CA ASP A 399 -15.46 8.68 2.22
C ASP A 399 -14.22 9.46 2.67
N PHE A 400 -14.03 10.68 2.14
CA PHE A 400 -12.89 11.54 2.45
C PHE A 400 -12.71 11.77 3.96
N ASP A 401 -13.80 12.06 4.68
CA ASP A 401 -13.73 12.38 6.10
C ASP A 401 -13.16 11.22 6.93
N PHE A 402 -13.55 9.98 6.60
CA PHE A 402 -13.00 8.80 7.26
C PHE A 402 -11.50 8.66 7.00
N PHE A 403 -11.07 8.74 5.74
CA PHE A 403 -9.66 8.57 5.38
C PHE A 403 -8.80 9.72 5.91
N ALA A 404 -9.29 10.96 5.90
CA ALA A 404 -8.59 12.11 6.47
C ALA A 404 -8.39 11.96 7.99
N SER A 405 -9.44 11.55 8.74
CA SER A 405 -9.31 11.27 10.17
C SER A 405 -8.43 10.06 10.46
N TRP A 406 -8.47 9.03 9.61
CA TRP A 406 -7.60 7.86 9.75
C TRP A 406 -6.12 8.22 9.53
N GLU A 407 -5.82 9.01 8.51
CA GLU A 407 -4.48 9.54 8.22
C GLU A 407 -3.94 10.35 9.41
N GLU A 408 -4.75 11.24 9.98
CA GLU A 408 -4.37 12.02 11.17
C GLU A 408 -4.03 11.10 12.36
N ALA A 409 -4.87 10.09 12.62
CA ALA A 409 -4.63 9.11 13.69
C ALA A 409 -3.36 8.28 13.44
N MET A 410 -3.06 7.90 12.19
CA MET A 410 -1.80 7.22 11.83
C MET A 410 -0.58 8.11 12.05
N LEU A 411 -0.68 9.42 11.77
CA LEU A 411 0.43 10.36 11.99
C LEU A 411 0.70 10.59 13.49
N GLU A 412 -0.33 10.65 14.33
CA GLU A 412 -0.17 10.80 15.78
C GLU A 412 0.49 9.57 16.45
N ASP A 413 0.42 8.38 15.84
CA ASP A 413 1.21 7.21 16.30
C ASP A 413 2.72 7.38 16.06
N LEU A 414 3.11 8.24 15.11
CA LEU A 414 4.50 8.47 14.76
C LEU A 414 5.13 9.66 15.49
N LYS A 415 4.31 10.56 16.03
CA LYS A 415 4.69 11.80 16.71
C LYS A 415 4.76 11.59 18.21
#